data_AF-A0A455UDI3-F1
#
_entry.id   AF-A0A455UDI3-F1
#
_cell.length_a   1.000
_cell.length_b   1.000
_cell.length_c   1.000
_cell.angle_alpha   90.00
_cell.angle_beta   90.00
_cell.angle_gamma   90.00
#
_symmetry.space_group_name_H-M   'P 1'
#
loop_
_entity.id
_entity.type
_entity.pdbx_description
1 polymer ?
#
loop_
_entity_poly.entity_id
_entity_poly.type
_entity_poly.pdbx_seq_one_letter_code
_entity_poly.pdbx_strand_id
1 'polypeptide(L)'
;MAFPVEDANKLAAAFGLAELAKPAAVVIWTTTPWTIPANQALNVHPEFTYALVDTGERLLLLAEELVESCLERFGLQGEVIATTQGKQLDLINFRHPFYDRLSPVYLADYVESEVGSTGIVHSAPSYGMDDF
;
A
#
# COMPACT_ATOMS: atom_id res chain seq x y z
N MET A 1 3.29 3.35 8.13
CA MET A 1 1.93 3.24 8.70
C MET A 1 1.15 2.23 7.90
N ALA A 2 0.32 1.40 8.53
CA ALA A 2 -0.48 0.37 7.83
C ALA A 2 -1.95 0.80 7.73
N PHE A 3 -2.51 0.71 6.53
CA PHE A 3 -3.93 0.96 6.22
C PHE A 3 -4.58 -0.40 5.93
N PRO A 4 -5.53 -0.87 6.77
CA PRO A 4 -6.20 -2.15 6.54
C PRO A 4 -7.01 -2.14 5.25
N VAL A 5 -7.08 -3.27 4.53
CA VAL A 5 -7.93 -3.37 3.34
C VAL A 5 -9.40 -3.33 3.74
N GLU A 6 -10.22 -2.58 3.00
CA GLU A 6 -11.69 -2.65 3.07
C GLU A 6 -12.20 -3.61 1.99
N ASP A 7 -11.72 -3.45 0.76
CA ASP A 7 -12.13 -4.26 -0.40
C ASP A 7 -11.30 -5.55 -0.54
N ALA A 8 -11.31 -6.43 0.48
CA ALA A 8 -10.50 -7.66 0.49
C ALA A 8 -10.67 -8.54 -0.76
N ASN A 9 -11.90 -8.68 -1.26
CA ASN A 9 -12.19 -9.46 -2.47
C ASN A 9 -11.63 -8.84 -3.74
N LYS A 10 -11.63 -7.50 -3.86
CA LYS A 10 -11.02 -6.83 -5.02
C LYS A 10 -9.51 -6.98 -4.97
N LEU A 11 -8.91 -6.87 -3.78
CA LEU A 11 -7.48 -7.10 -3.60
C LEU A 11 -7.11 -8.53 -3.97
N ALA A 12 -7.82 -9.55 -3.49
CA ALA A 12 -7.59 -10.93 -3.90
C ALA A 12 -7.65 -11.08 -5.43
N ALA A 13 -8.70 -10.57 -6.07
CA ALA A 13 -8.87 -10.64 -7.52
C ALA A 13 -7.74 -9.92 -8.29
N ALA A 14 -7.27 -8.76 -7.81
CA ALA A 14 -6.16 -8.03 -8.42
C ALA A 14 -4.85 -8.85 -8.41
N PHE A 15 -4.68 -9.71 -7.42
CA PHE A 15 -3.56 -10.65 -7.28
C PHE A 15 -3.83 -12.04 -7.89
N GLY A 16 -4.98 -12.24 -8.57
CA GLY A 16 -5.36 -13.53 -9.15
C GLY A 16 -5.70 -14.61 -8.11
N LEU A 17 -5.99 -14.22 -6.87
CA LEU A 17 -6.37 -15.09 -5.78
C LEU A 17 -7.90 -15.18 -5.66
N ALA A 18 -8.41 -16.33 -5.21
CA ALA A 18 -9.84 -16.50 -4.94
C ALA A 18 -10.29 -15.71 -3.71
N GLU A 19 -9.47 -15.69 -2.66
CA GLU A 19 -9.69 -14.96 -1.42
C GLU A 19 -8.35 -14.67 -0.72
N LEU A 20 -8.36 -13.78 0.27
CA LEU A 20 -7.21 -13.53 1.13
C LEU A 20 -7.25 -14.46 2.33
N ALA A 21 -6.20 -15.25 2.54
CA ALA A 21 -6.12 -16.19 3.67
C ALA A 21 -6.00 -15.50 5.05
N LYS A 22 -5.58 -14.23 5.07
CA LYS A 22 -5.28 -13.45 6.27
C LYS A 22 -5.69 -11.98 6.07
N PRO A 23 -5.87 -11.19 7.15
CA PRO A 23 -6.06 -9.76 7.04
C PRO A 23 -4.93 -9.12 6.24
N ALA A 24 -5.26 -8.24 5.29
CA ALA A 24 -4.27 -7.52 4.50
C ALA A 24 -4.24 -6.03 4.84
N ALA A 25 -3.08 -5.44 4.69
CA ALA A 25 -2.89 -4.01 4.84
C ALA A 25 -1.86 -3.50 3.84
N VAL A 26 -2.00 -2.24 3.47
CA VAL A 26 -1.00 -1.52 2.69
C VAL A 26 -0.15 -0.66 3.60
N VAL A 27 1.15 -0.66 3.38
CA VAL A 27 2.09 0.10 4.20
C VAL A 27 2.61 1.29 3.41
N ILE A 28 2.50 2.48 4.00
CA ILE A 28 3.15 3.69 3.50
C ILE A 28 4.30 4.09 4.41
N TRP A 29 5.30 4.74 3.83
CA TRP A 29 6.33 5.46 4.55
C TRP A 29 6.18 6.96 4.34
N THR A 30 6.38 7.74 5.40
CA THR A 30 6.39 9.20 5.35
C THR A 30 7.32 9.75 6.43
N THR A 31 8.02 10.84 6.13
CA THR A 31 8.82 11.62 7.10
C THR A 31 7.99 12.66 7.84
N THR A 32 6.75 12.90 7.40
CA THR A 32 5.84 13.91 7.96
C THR A 32 4.61 13.26 8.61
N PRO A 33 4.76 12.46 9.69
CA PRO A 33 3.66 11.65 10.24
C PRO A 33 2.42 12.46 10.67
N TRP A 34 2.57 13.77 10.95
CA TRP A 34 1.46 14.66 11.25
C TRP A 34 0.50 14.91 10.07
N THR A 35 0.86 14.54 8.84
CA THR A 35 0.00 14.62 7.65
C THR A 35 -0.90 13.39 7.50
N ILE A 36 -0.63 12.29 8.23
CA ILE A 36 -1.44 11.06 8.17
C ILE A 36 -2.92 11.36 8.47
N PRO A 37 -3.30 12.11 9.53
CA PRO A 37 -4.70 12.48 9.77
C PRO A 37 -5.40 13.19 8.61
N ALA A 38 -4.66 13.78 7.67
CA ALA A 38 -5.23 14.47 6.50
C ALA A 38 -5.30 13.58 5.25
N ASN A 39 -4.84 12.33 5.33
CA ASN A 39 -4.79 11.43 4.18
C ASN A 39 -6.16 11.21 3.52
N GLN A 40 -6.22 11.39 2.20
CA GLN A 40 -7.44 11.16 1.42
C GLN A 40 -7.33 9.98 0.46
N ALA A 41 -6.12 9.58 0.07
CA ALA A 41 -5.90 8.51 -0.90
C ALA A 41 -4.51 7.89 -0.76
N LEU A 42 -4.34 6.74 -1.39
CA LEU A 42 -3.06 6.05 -1.56
C LEU A 42 -2.72 6.06 -3.05
N ASN A 43 -1.45 6.17 -3.38
CA ASN A 43 -0.98 6.29 -4.75
C ASN A 43 0.03 5.20 -5.04
N VAL A 44 -0.15 4.54 -6.18
CA VAL A 44 0.72 3.48 -6.70
C VAL A 44 1.11 3.80 -8.14
N HIS A 45 2.31 3.39 -8.55
CA HIS A 45 2.73 3.55 -9.93
C HIS A 45 2.08 2.48 -10.81
N PRO A 46 1.43 2.82 -11.94
CA PRO A 46 0.67 1.84 -12.73
C PRO A 46 1.55 0.73 -13.33
N GLU A 47 2.80 1.05 -13.66
CA GLU A 47 3.74 0.13 -14.29
C GLU A 47 4.60 -0.69 -13.30
N PHE A 48 4.61 -0.33 -12.02
CA PHE A 48 5.41 -1.08 -11.04
C PHE A 48 4.74 -2.40 -10.69
N THR A 49 5.55 -3.39 -10.33
CA THR A 49 5.06 -4.65 -9.77
C THR A 49 4.95 -4.51 -8.26
N TYR A 50 3.80 -4.92 -7.74
CA TYR A 50 3.50 -4.96 -6.32
C TYR A 50 3.39 -6.40 -5.86
N ALA A 51 3.88 -6.65 -4.65
CA ALA A 51 3.86 -7.94 -3.98
C ALA A 51 2.89 -7.92 -2.81
N LEU A 52 2.18 -9.03 -2.65
CA LEU A 52 1.46 -9.36 -1.43
C LEU A 52 2.36 -10.28 -0.61
N VAL A 53 2.79 -9.81 0.55
CA VAL A 53 3.80 -10.48 1.40
C VAL A 53 3.13 -11.02 2.66
N ASP A 54 3.20 -12.32 2.87
CA ASP A 54 2.73 -12.95 4.11
C ASP A 54 3.80 -12.82 5.20
N THR A 55 3.50 -12.06 6.27
CA THR A 55 4.40 -11.88 7.42
C THR A 55 3.98 -12.75 8.62
N GLY A 56 3.27 -13.85 8.38
CA GLY A 56 2.75 -14.73 9.41
C GLY A 56 1.36 -14.30 9.91
N GLU A 57 1.26 -13.11 10.52
CA GLU A 57 -0.01 -12.63 11.12
C GLU A 57 -0.95 -11.95 10.11
N ARG A 58 -0.39 -11.35 9.06
CA ARG A 58 -1.12 -10.53 8.08
C ARG A 58 -0.39 -10.50 6.75
N LEU A 59 -1.08 -10.00 5.73
CA LEU A 59 -0.53 -9.75 4.42
C LEU A 59 -0.18 -8.26 4.27
N LEU A 60 0.99 -7.96 3.73
CA LEU A 60 1.44 -6.60 3.44
C LEU A 60 1.52 -6.37 1.93
N LEU A 61 0.91 -5.30 1.46
CA LEU A 61 1.09 -4.80 0.11
C LEU A 61 2.30 -3.86 0.06
N LEU A 62 3.29 -4.21 -0.76
CA LEU A 62 4.56 -3.48 -0.94
C LEU A 62 4.96 -3.50 -2.42
N ALA A 63 5.76 -2.54 -2.89
CA ALA A 63 6.44 -2.71 -4.19
C ALA A 63 7.40 -3.91 -4.14
N GLU A 64 7.40 -4.73 -5.18
CA GLU A 64 8.11 -6.02 -5.21
C GLU A 64 9.61 -5.86 -4.94
N GLU A 65 10.25 -4.88 -5.58
CA GLU A 65 11.70 -4.65 -5.43
C GLU A 65 12.09 -4.11 -4.04
N LEU A 66 11.13 -3.56 -3.29
CA LEU A 66 11.36 -2.99 -1.96
C LEU A 66 11.06 -3.98 -0.82
N VAL A 67 10.55 -5.18 -1.12
CA VAL A 67 10.12 -6.17 -0.12
C VAL A 67 11.23 -6.49 0.88
N GLU A 68 12.43 -6.85 0.41
CA GLU A 68 13.54 -7.22 1.28
C GLU A 68 13.92 -6.06 2.23
N SER A 69 14.12 -4.87 1.67
CA SER A 69 14.46 -3.67 2.44
C SER A 69 13.37 -3.28 3.45
N CYS A 70 12.10 -3.47 3.10
CA CYS A 70 10.97 -3.20 3.98
C CYS A 70 10.93 -4.19 5.14
N LEU A 71 11.07 -5.50 4.86
CA LEU A 71 11.06 -6.54 5.88
C LEU A 71 12.21 -6.36 6.88
N GLU A 72 13.42 -6.10 6.39
CA GLU A 72 14.58 -5.81 7.25
C GLU A 72 14.30 -4.60 8.15
N ARG A 73 13.83 -3.49 7.56
CA ARG A 73 13.52 -2.26 8.30
C ARG A 73 12.42 -2.45 9.34
N PHE A 74 11.42 -3.28 9.04
CA PHE A 74 10.32 -3.57 9.96
C PHE A 74 10.71 -4.60 11.02
N GLY A 75 11.88 -5.24 10.90
CA GLY A 75 12.27 -6.35 11.77
C GLY A 75 11.36 -7.57 11.61
N LEU A 76 10.82 -7.76 10.40
CA LEU A 76 9.88 -8.83 10.08
C LEU A 76 10.51 -9.83 9.11
N GLN A 77 9.97 -11.04 9.11
CA GLN A 77 10.18 -12.03 8.05
C GLN A 77 8.89 -12.17 7.27
N GLY A 78 9.00 -12.52 5.99
CA GLY A 78 7.83 -12.76 5.16
C GLY A 78 8.17 -13.36 3.81
N GLU A 79 7.14 -13.87 3.14
CA GLU A 79 7.23 -14.51 1.83
C GLU A 79 6.26 -13.84 0.87
N VAL A 80 6.69 -13.61 -0.37
CA VAL A 80 5.82 -13.12 -1.44
C VAL A 80 4.89 -14.26 -1.87
N ILE A 81 3.59 -14.08 -1.68
CA ILE A 81 2.58 -15.10 -2.04
C ILE A 81 1.92 -14.85 -3.40
N ALA A 82 1.94 -13.60 -3.87
CA ALA A 82 1.44 -13.20 -5.18
C ALA A 82 2.01 -11.84 -5.60
N THR A 83 2.05 -11.58 -6.90
CA THR A 83 2.44 -10.28 -7.47
C THR A 83 1.42 -9.80 -8.51
N THR A 84 1.33 -8.49 -8.70
CA THR A 84 0.47 -7.87 -9.72
C THR A 84 1.01 -6.53 -10.18
N GLN A 85 0.53 -6.02 -11.33
CA GLN A 85 0.86 -4.68 -11.79
C GLN A 85 0.06 -3.62 -11.03
N GLY A 86 0.67 -2.47 -10.75
CA GLY A 86 0.04 -1.38 -9.98
C GLY A 86 -1.29 -0.91 -10.55
N LYS A 87 -1.43 -0.92 -11.89
CA LYS A 87 -2.71 -0.59 -12.57
C LYS A 87 -3.90 -1.46 -12.12
N GLN A 88 -3.65 -2.68 -11.62
CA GLN A 88 -4.69 -3.59 -11.14
C GLN A 88 -5.19 -3.22 -9.74
N LEU A 89 -4.49 -2.33 -9.04
CA LEU A 89 -4.81 -1.89 -7.69
C LEU A 89 -5.69 -0.64 -7.66
N ASP A 90 -5.99 -0.05 -8.83
CA ASP A 90 -6.78 1.17 -8.95
C ASP A 90 -8.17 1.00 -8.31
N LEU A 91 -8.60 2.04 -7.58
CA LEU A 91 -9.88 2.10 -6.87
C LEU A 91 -10.13 1.00 -5.82
N ILE A 92 -9.10 0.27 -5.39
CA ILE A 92 -9.20 -0.61 -4.22
C ILE A 92 -9.24 0.26 -2.97
N ASN A 93 -10.26 0.05 -2.13
CA ASN A 93 -10.39 0.81 -0.89
C ASN A 93 -9.62 0.16 0.25
N PHE A 94 -8.87 1.01 0.95
CA PHE A 94 -8.32 0.74 2.27
C PHE A 94 -9.01 1.64 3.30
N ARG A 95 -8.92 1.29 4.58
CA ARG A 95 -9.41 2.13 5.68
C ARG A 95 -8.29 3.00 6.22
N HIS A 96 -8.66 4.25 6.50
CA HIS A 96 -7.79 5.15 7.23
C HIS A 96 -7.55 4.62 8.66
N PRO A 97 -6.31 4.62 9.17
CA PRO A 97 -6.01 3.96 10.44
C PRO A 97 -6.53 4.69 11.69
N PHE A 98 -6.87 5.97 11.57
CA PHE A 98 -7.33 6.80 12.71
C PHE A 98 -8.81 7.21 12.64
N TYR A 99 -9.43 7.14 11.47
CA TYR A 99 -10.74 7.71 11.23
C TYR A 99 -11.57 6.71 10.44
N ASP A 100 -12.88 6.70 10.70
CA ASP A 100 -13.81 5.85 9.97
C ASP A 100 -14.09 6.43 8.57
N ARG A 101 -13.08 6.34 7.69
CA ARG A 101 -13.14 6.76 6.29
C ARG A 101 -12.30 5.85 5.41
N LEU A 102 -12.58 5.91 4.11
CA LEU A 102 -11.80 5.22 3.10
C LEU A 102 -10.58 6.03 2.67
N SER A 103 -9.55 5.30 2.24
CA SER A 103 -8.35 5.77 1.56
C SER A 103 -8.25 4.93 0.27
N PRO A 104 -8.93 5.32 -0.82
CA PRO A 104 -8.85 4.62 -2.09
C PRO A 104 -7.44 4.68 -2.68
N VAL A 105 -7.09 3.68 -3.48
CA VAL A 105 -5.89 3.70 -4.32
C VAL A 105 -6.17 4.45 -5.63
N TYR A 106 -5.25 5.31 -6.04
CA TYR A 106 -5.18 5.91 -7.37
C TYR A 106 -3.83 5.64 -8.02
N LEU A 107 -3.82 5.70 -9.36
CA LEU A 107 -2.61 5.56 -10.15
C LEU A 107 -1.89 6.90 -10.27
N ALA A 108 -0.57 6.89 -10.05
CA ALA A 108 0.26 8.08 -10.08
C ALA A 108 1.67 7.77 -10.62
N ASP A 109 2.04 8.46 -11.70
CA ASP A 109 3.36 8.28 -12.34
C ASP A 109 4.51 8.94 -11.56
N TYR A 110 4.20 9.79 -10.58
CA TYR A 110 5.20 10.40 -9.69
C TYR A 110 5.62 9.47 -8.53
N VAL A 111 5.01 8.30 -8.40
CA VAL A 111 5.38 7.35 -7.34
C VAL A 111 6.71 6.72 -7.70
N GLU A 112 7.73 7.03 -6.90
CA GLU A 112 9.08 6.50 -7.07
C GLU A 112 9.35 5.33 -6.12
N SER A 113 10.24 4.43 -6.57
CA SER A 113 10.69 3.26 -5.83
C SER A 113 12.12 3.46 -5.31
N GLU A 114 12.28 4.46 -4.46
CA GLU A 114 13.57 4.76 -3.84
C GLU A 114 13.79 3.95 -2.54
N VAL A 115 15.05 3.69 -2.22
CA VAL A 115 15.44 3.00 -0.97
C VAL A 115 14.89 3.76 0.24
N GLY A 116 14.08 3.07 1.05
CA GLY A 116 13.41 3.64 2.23
C GLY A 116 11.95 4.02 2.00
N SER A 117 11.47 3.96 0.76
CA SER A 117 10.05 3.96 0.40
C SER A 117 9.43 2.58 0.59
N THR A 118 8.11 2.49 0.49
CA THR A 118 7.37 1.22 0.30
C THR A 118 6.86 1.07 -1.14
N GLY A 119 7.14 2.06 -1.99
CA GLY A 119 6.60 2.18 -3.35
C GLY A 119 5.12 2.60 -3.38
N ILE A 120 4.62 3.11 -2.25
CA ILE A 120 3.23 3.52 -2.06
C ILE A 120 3.23 4.83 -1.29
N VAL A 121 2.66 5.87 -1.90
CA VAL A 121 2.61 7.22 -1.34
C VAL A 121 1.21 7.50 -0.84
N HIS A 122 1.07 8.26 0.23
CA HIS A 122 -0.23 8.71 0.72
C HIS A 122 -0.44 10.16 0.25
N SER A 123 -1.64 10.51 -0.21
CA SER A 123 -1.96 11.90 -0.56
C SER A 123 -2.63 12.62 0.61
N ALA A 124 -2.19 13.84 0.91
CA ALA A 124 -2.72 14.70 1.97
C ALA A 124 -2.94 16.15 1.47
N PRO A 125 -3.98 16.40 0.65
CA PRO A 125 -4.22 17.66 -0.10
C PRO A 125 -4.22 18.95 0.72
N SER A 126 -4.56 18.86 2.00
CA SER A 126 -4.58 20.04 2.88
C SER A 126 -3.20 20.57 3.27
N TYR A 127 -2.10 19.87 2.95
CA TYR A 127 -0.77 20.17 3.51
C TYR A 127 0.42 20.12 2.50
N GLY A 128 0.19 19.88 1.21
CA GLY A 128 1.24 19.88 0.18
C GLY A 128 0.80 20.65 -1.08
N MET A 129 1.72 21.42 -1.69
CA MET A 129 1.47 22.03 -3.02
C MET A 129 1.45 20.97 -4.15
N ASP A 130 2.04 19.80 -3.92
CA ASP A 130 2.07 18.66 -4.85
C ASP A 130 0.90 17.66 -4.63
N ASP A 131 0.05 17.90 -3.63
CA ASP A 131 -1.11 17.06 -3.30
C ASP A 131 -2.46 17.59 -3.89
N PHE A 132 -2.40 18.53 -4.84
CA PHE A 132 -3.56 19.11 -5.55
C PHE A 132 -3.68 18.62 -6.99
#